data_AF-A0A938BUC9-F1
#
_entry.id   AF-A0A938BUC9-F1
#
_cell.length_a   1.000
_cell.length_b   1.000
_cell.length_c   1.000
_cell.angle_alpha   90.00
_cell.angle_beta   90.00
_cell.angle_gamma   90.00
#
_symmetry.space_group_name_H-M   'P 1'
#
loop_
_entity.id
_entity.type
_entity.pdbx_description
1 polymer ?
#
loop_
_entity_poly.entity_id
_entity_poly.type
_entity_poly.pdbx_seq_one_letter_code
_entity_poly.pdbx_strand_id
1 'polypeptide(L)'
;MRALMAVLLAAVLVMAYGSGGPAATAGAPEMKNLEHGTMSYWRDVKFTPDTTDPTGKRGRWAGWFHQDVVDASKLKDGVIRGKIDGQWLDLKVVSLPDDFCKWNFEKRQEQLRFIAKMMAMPEGAMGGMMKPEVSGPHNAMVASHGMKRKDSDFDINNAVKGTGWLPTQEKLPEMLALLKSTWDDSMQKKLALLESLYTKATDVYDRTKQASLELYSQPNFETHSFLNQMVDPGVAVVYLDLPKSYELRCVAQMLHPDDPGLSEYEKQVVEYINLVHDYFHGQSPRKSIGVIYHVVQVFDNSPGRMRGQRVVPALP
;
A
#
# COMPACT_ATOMS: atom_id res chain seq x y z
N MET A 1 -2.60 -54.43 -42.68
CA MET A 1 -1.80 -53.58 -41.78
C MET A 1 -2.62 -53.31 -40.53
N ARG A 2 -2.17 -53.85 -39.37
CA ARG A 2 -2.42 -53.50 -37.95
C ARG A 2 -3.77 -52.82 -37.59
N ALA A 3 -4.75 -53.53 -37.00
CA ALA A 3 -4.94 -53.92 -35.57
C ALA A 3 -5.91 -52.95 -34.86
N LEU A 4 -7.18 -53.31 -34.60
CA LEU A 4 -7.79 -54.10 -33.49
C LEU A 4 -8.03 -53.35 -32.16
N MET A 5 -9.30 -53.38 -31.70
CA MET A 5 -9.80 -53.44 -30.30
C MET A 5 -9.54 -52.23 -29.36
N ALA A 6 -10.27 -51.96 -28.28
CA ALA A 6 -11.61 -52.24 -27.75
C ALA A 6 -11.60 -51.69 -26.30
N VAL A 7 -12.67 -51.01 -25.88
CA VAL A 7 -13.30 -51.03 -24.54
C VAL A 7 -12.52 -50.51 -23.28
N LEU A 8 -13.33 -49.90 -22.39
CA LEU A 8 -13.21 -49.71 -20.92
C LEU A 8 -12.66 -48.39 -20.35
N LEU A 9 -13.57 -47.74 -19.60
CA LEU A 9 -13.39 -46.95 -18.38
C LEU A 9 -11.98 -46.90 -17.79
N ALA A 10 -11.49 -45.68 -17.56
CA ALA A 10 -10.71 -45.37 -16.37
C ALA A 10 -10.95 -43.91 -15.97
N ALA A 11 -11.64 -43.75 -14.85
CA ALA A 11 -11.56 -42.55 -14.04
C ALA A 11 -10.08 -42.25 -13.74
N VAL A 12 -9.62 -41.06 -14.12
CA VAL A 12 -8.46 -40.45 -13.49
C VAL A 12 -8.90 -39.08 -13.00
N LEU A 13 -9.06 -39.06 -11.68
CA LEU A 13 -9.02 -37.92 -10.79
C LEU A 13 -8.66 -36.60 -11.49
N VAL A 14 -9.67 -35.75 -11.68
CA VAL A 14 -9.46 -34.35 -11.34
C VAL A 14 -9.23 -34.38 -9.84
N MET A 15 -7.96 -34.41 -9.43
CA MET A 15 -7.61 -33.98 -8.08
C MET A 15 -8.09 -32.54 -8.00
N ALA A 16 -9.26 -32.39 -7.41
CA ALA A 16 -9.55 -31.27 -6.56
C ALA A 16 -8.34 -31.12 -5.63
N TYR A 17 -7.38 -30.29 -6.02
CA TYR A 17 -6.78 -29.40 -5.06
C TYR A 17 -7.93 -28.53 -4.58
N GLY A 18 -8.69 -29.10 -3.64
CA GLY A 18 -9.53 -28.32 -2.76
C GLY A 18 -8.61 -27.24 -2.23
N SER A 19 -8.90 -26.01 -2.61
CA SER A 19 -8.56 -24.84 -1.82
C SER A 19 -9.06 -25.16 -0.43
N GLY A 20 -8.17 -25.68 0.42
CA GLY A 20 -8.39 -25.92 1.85
C GLY A 20 -8.49 -24.59 2.58
N GLY A 21 -9.36 -23.71 2.09
CA GLY A 21 -9.87 -22.62 2.87
C GLY A 21 -10.65 -23.23 4.04
N PRO A 22 -10.55 -22.64 5.23
CA PRO A 22 -11.31 -23.11 6.39
C PRO A 22 -12.79 -23.22 6.03
N ALA A 23 -13.41 -24.33 6.42
CA ALA A 23 -14.85 -24.52 6.27
C ALA A 23 -15.58 -23.30 6.85
N ALA A 24 -16.44 -22.68 6.05
CA ALA A 24 -17.24 -21.55 6.49
C ALA A 24 -17.95 -21.91 7.80
N THR A 25 -17.84 -21.05 8.81
CA THR A 25 -18.62 -21.17 10.03
C THR A 25 -20.10 -21.27 9.65
N ALA A 26 -20.81 -22.29 10.17
CA ALA A 26 -22.22 -22.52 9.88
C ALA A 26 -23.02 -21.21 10.04
N GLY A 27 -23.65 -20.74 8.95
CA GLY A 27 -24.44 -19.50 8.93
C GLY A 27 -23.76 -18.25 8.34
N ALA A 28 -22.47 -18.31 7.95
CA ALA A 28 -21.84 -17.18 7.25
C ALA A 28 -22.40 -17.02 5.81
N PRO A 29 -22.60 -15.79 5.31
CA PRO A 29 -23.04 -15.57 3.94
C PRO A 29 -22.01 -16.08 2.93
N GLU A 30 -22.48 -16.56 1.78
CA GLU A 30 -21.60 -17.03 0.70
C GLU A 30 -20.71 -15.88 0.20
N MET A 31 -19.40 -16.11 0.16
CA MET A 31 -18.41 -15.15 -0.34
C MET A 31 -18.36 -15.19 -1.88
N LYS A 32 -19.40 -14.67 -2.54
CA LYS A 32 -19.41 -14.43 -3.98
C LYS A 32 -18.86 -13.04 -4.27
N ASN A 33 -17.62 -12.97 -4.72
CA ASN A 33 -16.95 -11.73 -5.06
C ASN A 33 -16.14 -11.92 -6.35
N LEU A 34 -16.48 -11.14 -7.38
CA LEU A 34 -15.88 -11.23 -8.73
C LEU A 34 -14.49 -10.58 -8.76
N GLU A 35 -14.18 -9.78 -7.75
CA GLU A 35 -12.90 -9.15 -7.55
C GLU A 35 -11.85 -10.15 -7.03
N HIS A 36 -12.24 -11.37 -6.67
CA HIS A 36 -11.30 -12.36 -6.15
C HIS A 36 -10.30 -12.83 -7.20
N GLY A 37 -9.08 -13.08 -6.74
CA GLY A 37 -8.10 -13.83 -7.50
C GLY A 37 -8.46 -15.31 -7.68
N THR A 38 -7.63 -16.03 -8.43
CA THR A 38 -7.73 -17.50 -8.54
C THR A 38 -7.20 -18.22 -7.29
N MET A 39 -6.46 -17.52 -6.43
CA MET A 39 -5.97 -18.01 -5.14
C MET A 39 -6.46 -17.09 -4.02
N SER A 40 -6.68 -17.65 -2.83
CA SER A 40 -6.97 -16.87 -1.61
C SER A 40 -5.68 -16.68 -0.82
N TYR A 41 -5.39 -15.43 -0.45
CA TYR A 41 -4.24 -15.09 0.39
C TYR A 41 -4.59 -14.94 1.87
N TRP A 42 -5.88 -14.86 2.18
CA TRP A 42 -6.37 -14.61 3.52
C TRP A 42 -6.39 -15.89 4.36
N ARG A 43 -5.92 -15.76 5.59
CA ARG A 43 -5.81 -16.77 6.63
C ARG A 43 -6.76 -16.42 7.77
N ASP A 44 -7.24 -17.45 8.47
CA ASP A 44 -8.18 -17.35 9.60
C ASP A 44 -9.40 -16.46 9.35
N VAL A 45 -9.96 -16.58 8.14
CA VAL A 45 -11.11 -15.76 7.71
C VAL A 45 -12.34 -16.05 8.57
N LYS A 46 -12.91 -15.01 9.17
CA LYS A 46 -14.10 -15.05 10.03
C LYS A 46 -15.10 -13.99 9.60
N PHE A 47 -16.37 -14.32 9.70
CA PHE A 47 -17.47 -13.39 9.56
C PHE A 47 -18.08 -13.08 10.93
N THR A 48 -18.14 -11.80 11.28
CA THR A 48 -18.85 -11.31 12.47
C THR A 48 -20.15 -10.65 12.02
N PRO A 49 -21.33 -11.24 12.29
CA PRO A 49 -22.61 -10.66 11.90
C PRO A 49 -22.86 -9.29 12.53
N ASP A 50 -23.55 -8.42 11.81
CA ASP A 50 -24.14 -7.20 12.35
C ASP A 50 -25.37 -7.59 13.19
N THR A 51 -25.29 -7.39 14.51
CA THR A 51 -26.38 -7.74 15.45
C THR A 51 -27.65 -6.93 15.23
N THR A 52 -27.58 -5.84 14.46
CA THR A 52 -28.74 -5.02 14.07
C THR A 52 -29.40 -5.50 12.77
N ASP A 53 -28.78 -6.44 12.06
CA ASP A 53 -29.36 -7.01 10.84
C ASP A 53 -30.12 -8.32 11.13
N PRO A 54 -31.47 -8.30 11.09
CA PRO A 54 -32.27 -9.49 11.33
C PRO A 54 -32.09 -10.56 10.24
N THR A 55 -31.50 -10.22 9.09
CA THR A 55 -31.24 -11.18 8.01
C THR A 55 -29.93 -11.96 8.21
N GLY A 56 -29.05 -11.49 9.10
CA GLY A 56 -27.72 -12.06 9.33
C GLY A 56 -26.77 -11.96 8.13
N LYS A 57 -27.13 -11.17 7.10
CA LYS A 57 -26.35 -11.06 5.85
C LYS A 57 -25.32 -9.93 5.90
N ARG A 58 -25.58 -8.89 6.69
CA ARG A 58 -24.63 -7.81 6.98
C ARG A 58 -23.72 -8.22 8.13
N GLY A 59 -22.49 -7.79 8.05
CA GLY A 59 -21.46 -8.08 9.02
C GLY A 59 -20.09 -7.70 8.48
N ARG A 60 -19.05 -8.11 9.19
CA ARG A 60 -17.67 -7.79 8.85
C ARG A 60 -16.87 -9.06 8.65
N TRP A 61 -16.13 -9.10 7.55
CA TRP A 61 -15.12 -10.12 7.32
C TRP A 61 -13.79 -9.66 7.91
N ALA A 62 -13.13 -10.56 8.62
CA ALA A 62 -11.80 -10.36 9.19
C ALA A 62 -10.93 -11.56 8.86
N GLY A 63 -9.63 -11.34 8.74
CA GLY A 63 -8.62 -12.33 8.41
C GLY A 63 -7.29 -11.61 8.27
N TRP A 64 -6.20 -12.36 8.09
CA TRP A 64 -4.86 -11.80 7.91
C TRP A 64 -4.16 -12.47 6.74
N PHE A 65 -3.03 -11.96 6.28
CA PHE A 65 -2.19 -12.62 5.29
C PHE A 65 -0.72 -12.39 5.61
N HIS A 66 0.15 -13.17 4.98
CA HIS A 66 1.59 -12.95 4.95
C HIS A 66 2.05 -12.89 3.49
N GLN A 67 2.92 -11.93 3.14
CA GLN A 67 3.41 -11.76 1.78
C GLN A 67 4.70 -12.56 1.55
N ASP A 68 4.56 -13.78 1.04
CA ASP A 68 5.69 -14.72 0.84
C ASP A 68 6.63 -14.35 -0.34
N VAL A 69 6.29 -13.33 -1.13
CA VAL A 69 7.04 -12.93 -2.35
C VAL A 69 8.06 -11.81 -2.11
N VAL A 70 8.26 -11.40 -0.85
CA VAL A 70 9.24 -10.39 -0.44
C VAL A 70 10.08 -10.92 0.73
N ASP A 71 11.39 -10.70 0.70
CA ASP A 71 12.30 -11.00 1.79
C ASP A 71 13.12 -9.74 2.14
N ALA A 72 12.82 -9.20 3.33
CA ALA A 72 13.39 -7.99 3.90
C ALA A 72 14.56 -8.25 4.87
N SER A 73 15.01 -9.50 5.03
CA SER A 73 16.02 -9.89 6.02
C SER A 73 17.39 -9.22 5.82
N LYS A 74 17.70 -8.80 4.59
CA LYS A 74 18.96 -8.13 4.20
C LYS A 74 18.83 -6.60 4.07
N LEU A 75 17.73 -6.00 4.54
CA LEU A 75 17.52 -4.55 4.41
C LEU A 75 18.62 -3.72 5.10
N LYS A 76 19.16 -4.21 6.23
CA LYS A 76 20.30 -3.58 6.93
C LYS A 76 21.57 -3.49 6.07
N ASP A 77 21.70 -4.39 5.10
CA ASP A 77 22.81 -4.46 4.15
C ASP A 77 22.47 -3.70 2.84
N GLY A 78 21.35 -2.98 2.82
CA GLY A 78 20.88 -2.21 1.65
C GLY A 78 20.30 -3.07 0.53
N VAL A 79 19.89 -4.30 0.83
CA VAL A 79 19.34 -5.25 -0.16
C VAL A 79 17.92 -5.65 0.20
N ILE A 80 17.01 -5.56 -0.77
CA ILE A 80 15.66 -6.13 -0.70
C ILE A 80 15.56 -7.25 -1.73
N ARG A 81 14.91 -8.35 -1.37
CA ARG A 81 14.68 -9.46 -2.30
C ARG A 81 13.19 -9.58 -2.61
N GLY A 82 12.85 -9.71 -3.88
CA GLY A 82 11.46 -9.82 -4.34
C GLY A 82 11.32 -10.83 -5.48
N LYS A 83 10.19 -11.52 -5.55
CA LYS A 83 9.87 -12.43 -6.65
C LYS A 83 9.21 -11.68 -7.80
N ILE A 84 10.02 -11.12 -8.70
CA ILE A 84 9.59 -10.26 -9.81
C ILE A 84 9.63 -11.09 -11.10
N ASP A 85 8.57 -11.04 -11.89
CA ASP A 85 8.40 -11.85 -13.11
C ASP A 85 8.65 -13.35 -12.86
N GLY A 86 8.23 -13.82 -11.68
CA GLY A 86 8.41 -15.21 -11.24
C GLY A 86 9.82 -15.56 -10.74
N GLN A 87 10.78 -14.64 -10.78
CA GLN A 87 12.17 -14.86 -10.38
C GLN A 87 12.52 -14.09 -9.11
N TRP A 88 13.23 -14.74 -8.19
CA TRP A 88 13.77 -14.06 -7.02
C TRP A 88 15.00 -13.23 -7.39
N LEU A 89 14.92 -11.91 -7.20
CA LEU A 89 15.99 -10.96 -7.49
C LEU A 89 16.47 -10.28 -6.20
N ASP A 90 17.78 -10.22 -6.00
CA ASP A 90 18.42 -9.40 -4.97
C ASP A 90 18.64 -7.99 -5.55
N LEU A 91 17.97 -6.99 -5.00
CA LEU A 91 17.98 -5.61 -5.49
C LEU A 91 18.57 -4.67 -4.46
N LYS A 92 19.46 -3.77 -4.90
CA LYS A 92 19.99 -2.71 -4.05
C LYS A 92 18.92 -1.63 -3.84
N VAL A 93 18.62 -1.35 -2.58
CA VAL A 93 17.79 -0.22 -2.21
C VAL A 93 18.63 1.06 -2.34
N VAL A 94 18.05 2.11 -2.90
CA VAL A 94 18.72 3.39 -3.14
C VAL A 94 18.03 4.51 -2.39
N SER A 95 18.80 5.55 -2.05
CA SER A 95 18.23 6.77 -1.49
C SER A 95 17.60 7.62 -2.58
N LEU A 96 16.43 8.18 -2.30
CA LEU A 96 15.78 9.20 -3.11
C LEU A 96 16.70 10.43 -3.25
N PRO A 97 16.82 11.02 -4.45
CA PRO A 97 17.70 12.16 -4.68
C PRO A 97 17.20 13.42 -3.95
N ASP A 98 18.11 14.33 -3.62
CA ASP A 98 17.78 15.58 -2.90
C ASP A 98 16.72 16.40 -3.64
N ASP A 99 16.78 16.46 -4.97
CA ASP A 99 15.80 17.14 -5.83
C ASP A 99 14.38 16.56 -5.67
N PHE A 100 14.23 15.24 -5.46
CA PHE A 100 12.94 14.60 -5.19
C PHE A 100 12.45 14.97 -3.79
N CYS A 101 13.33 14.78 -2.79
CA CYS A 101 13.01 15.05 -1.39
C CYS A 101 12.57 16.50 -1.19
N LYS A 102 13.34 17.46 -1.72
CA LYS A 102 13.05 18.88 -1.64
C LYS A 102 11.67 19.21 -2.22
N TRP A 103 11.41 18.79 -3.46
CA TRP A 103 10.10 19.01 -4.10
C TRP A 103 8.96 18.41 -3.26
N ASN A 104 9.11 17.15 -2.83
CA ASN A 104 8.05 16.44 -2.10
C ASN A 104 7.74 17.13 -0.76
N PHE A 105 8.77 17.51 0.00
CA PHE A 105 8.60 18.18 1.29
C PHE A 105 8.04 19.60 1.16
N GLU A 106 8.56 20.42 0.24
CA GLU A 106 8.08 21.78 0.02
C GLU A 106 6.60 21.79 -0.38
N LYS A 107 6.21 20.92 -1.32
CA LYS A 107 4.81 20.82 -1.77
C LYS A 107 3.86 20.31 -0.69
N ARG A 108 4.30 19.39 0.17
CA ARG A 108 3.50 18.94 1.34
C ARG A 108 3.32 20.05 2.37
N GLN A 109 4.36 20.84 2.64
CA GLN A 109 4.24 22.01 3.51
C GLN A 109 3.27 23.05 2.92
N GLU A 110 3.37 23.34 1.61
CA GLU A 110 2.43 24.21 0.91
C GLU A 110 0.98 23.72 1.06
N GLN A 111 0.75 22.42 0.86
CA GLN A 111 -0.58 21.82 0.98
C GLN A 111 -1.12 21.92 2.42
N LEU A 112 -0.30 21.65 3.44
CA LEU A 112 -0.71 21.78 4.84
C LEU A 112 -1.04 23.23 5.21
N ARG A 113 -0.22 24.20 4.79
CA ARG A 113 -0.49 25.63 4.98
C ARG A 113 -1.78 26.08 4.29
N PHE A 114 -2.02 25.56 3.08
CA PHE A 114 -3.25 25.85 2.35
C PHE A 114 -4.48 25.30 3.07
N ILE A 115 -4.42 24.04 3.54
CA ILE A 115 -5.49 23.42 4.33
C ILE A 115 -5.74 24.23 5.62
N ALA A 116 -4.69 24.59 6.36
CA ALA A 116 -4.81 25.41 7.57
C ALA A 116 -5.50 26.75 7.29
N LYS A 117 -5.13 27.42 6.19
CA LYS A 117 -5.76 28.68 5.77
C LYS A 117 -7.24 28.48 5.42
N MET A 118 -7.58 27.43 4.69
CA MET A 118 -8.98 27.11 4.36
C MET A 118 -9.82 26.86 5.62
N MET A 119 -9.29 26.12 6.60
CA MET A 119 -9.99 25.82 7.84
C MET A 119 -10.18 27.04 8.75
N ALA A 120 -9.38 28.09 8.58
CA ALA A 120 -9.50 29.34 9.31
C ALA A 120 -10.51 30.32 8.68
N MET A 121 -11.03 30.03 7.47
CA MET A 121 -12.00 30.89 6.80
C MET A 121 -13.43 30.65 7.33
N PRO A 122 -14.30 31.69 7.34
CA PRO A 122 -15.71 31.52 7.67
C PRO A 122 -16.39 30.52 6.74
N GLU A 123 -17.31 29.73 7.28
CA GLU A 123 -18.13 28.78 6.52
C GLU A 123 -18.89 29.52 5.41
N GLY A 124 -18.76 29.06 4.16
CA GLY A 124 -19.35 29.71 2.98
C GLY A 124 -18.52 30.82 2.33
N ALA A 125 -17.39 31.25 2.91
CA ALA A 125 -16.50 32.27 2.32
C ALA A 125 -15.82 31.81 1.00
N MET A 126 -15.83 30.50 0.74
CA MET A 126 -15.14 29.86 -0.38
C MET A 126 -16.17 29.14 -1.26
N GLY A 127 -17.07 29.89 -1.89
CA GLY A 127 -18.22 29.39 -2.66
C GLY A 127 -17.90 28.26 -3.66
N GLY A 128 -17.80 27.02 -3.17
CA GLY A 128 -17.62 25.78 -3.93
C GLY A 128 -16.32 25.62 -4.75
N MET A 129 -15.47 26.65 -4.90
CA MET A 129 -14.47 26.68 -5.98
C MET A 129 -13.03 26.29 -5.63
N MET A 130 -12.64 26.19 -4.35
CA MET A 130 -11.29 25.73 -3.99
C MET A 130 -11.37 24.37 -3.30
N LYS A 131 -11.19 23.31 -4.08
CA LYS A 131 -10.92 21.97 -3.56
C LYS A 131 -9.42 21.80 -3.40
N PRO A 132 -8.92 21.17 -2.31
CA PRO A 132 -7.52 20.83 -2.20
C PRO A 132 -7.06 20.06 -3.45
N GLU A 133 -5.90 20.44 -3.97
CA GLU A 133 -5.31 19.72 -5.09
C GLU A 133 -5.04 18.27 -4.68
N VAL A 134 -5.55 17.33 -5.49
CA VAL A 134 -5.37 15.89 -5.28
C VAL A 134 -4.18 15.34 -6.06
N SER A 135 -3.71 16.05 -7.09
CA SER A 135 -2.37 15.84 -7.68
C SER A 135 -1.28 16.27 -6.68
N GLY A 136 -0.03 15.89 -6.95
CA GLY A 136 1.09 16.30 -6.13
C GLY A 136 1.80 15.16 -5.38
N PRO A 137 2.69 15.50 -4.44
CA PRO A 137 3.57 14.54 -3.77
C PRO A 137 2.86 13.61 -2.79
N HIS A 138 1.60 13.89 -2.45
CA HIS A 138 0.82 13.03 -1.57
C HIS A 138 0.22 11.85 -2.32
N ASN A 139 -0.24 12.03 -3.56
CA ASN A 139 -0.91 10.96 -4.29
C ASN A 139 -0.05 10.49 -5.45
N ALA A 140 0.27 9.19 -5.45
CA ALA A 140 0.99 8.56 -6.53
C ALA A 140 0.11 7.54 -7.26
N MET A 141 0.33 7.41 -8.56
CA MET A 141 -0.19 6.30 -9.36
C MET A 141 0.74 5.10 -9.18
N VAL A 142 0.23 4.02 -8.59
CA VAL A 142 0.96 2.77 -8.40
C VAL A 142 0.56 1.80 -9.50
N ALA A 143 1.44 1.67 -10.48
CA ALA A 143 1.31 0.66 -11.53
C ALA A 143 1.89 -0.67 -11.04
N SER A 144 1.07 -1.71 -11.15
CA SER A 144 1.38 -3.08 -10.73
C SER A 144 0.90 -4.08 -11.77
N HIS A 145 1.46 -5.28 -11.78
CA HIS A 145 0.96 -6.41 -12.55
C HIS A 145 1.07 -7.69 -11.71
N GLY A 146 0.37 -8.76 -12.09
CA GLY A 146 0.44 -10.03 -11.39
C GLY A 146 -0.86 -10.81 -11.49
N MET A 147 -1.50 -11.11 -10.35
CA MET A 147 -2.75 -11.85 -10.38
C MET A 147 -3.92 -10.98 -10.87
N LYS A 148 -4.63 -11.52 -11.86
CA LYS A 148 -5.85 -10.97 -12.44
C LYS A 148 -7.06 -11.17 -11.53
N ARG A 149 -7.95 -10.18 -11.46
CA ARG A 149 -9.31 -10.35 -10.90
C ARG A 149 -10.21 -11.16 -11.83
N LYS A 150 -11.20 -11.90 -11.32
CA LYS A 150 -12.12 -12.68 -12.19
C LYS A 150 -12.98 -11.80 -13.11
N ASP A 151 -13.19 -10.54 -12.75
CA ASP A 151 -13.93 -9.55 -13.55
C ASP A 151 -13.05 -8.72 -14.51
N SER A 152 -11.76 -9.02 -14.62
CA SER A 152 -10.84 -8.32 -15.51
C SER A 152 -10.29 -9.25 -16.59
N ASP A 153 -10.07 -8.71 -17.78
CA ASP A 153 -9.29 -9.37 -18.84
C ASP A 153 -7.79 -9.08 -18.74
N PHE A 154 -7.42 -8.01 -18.04
CA PHE A 154 -6.04 -7.55 -17.88
C PHE A 154 -5.51 -7.84 -16.46
N ASP A 155 -4.24 -8.23 -16.37
CA ASP A 155 -3.48 -8.46 -15.14
C ASP A 155 -2.70 -7.23 -14.64
N ILE A 156 -2.67 -6.16 -15.43
CA ILE A 156 -2.13 -4.86 -15.07
C ILE A 156 -3.16 -4.01 -14.34
N ASN A 157 -2.68 -3.24 -13.38
CA ASN A 157 -3.46 -2.27 -12.63
C ASN A 157 -2.71 -0.95 -12.48
N ASN A 158 -3.47 0.14 -12.32
CA ASN A 158 -2.93 1.42 -11.87
C ASN A 158 -3.86 2.01 -10.81
N ALA A 159 -3.39 2.03 -9.56
CA ALA A 159 -4.15 2.55 -8.43
C ALA A 159 -3.59 3.88 -7.94
N VAL A 160 -4.45 4.89 -7.76
CA VAL A 160 -4.06 6.11 -7.06
C VAL A 160 -3.99 5.80 -5.56
N LYS A 161 -2.85 6.08 -4.94
CA LYS A 161 -2.59 5.81 -3.53
C LYS A 161 -2.06 7.06 -2.84
N GLY A 162 -2.59 7.32 -1.64
CA GLY A 162 -1.95 8.24 -0.71
C GLY A 162 -0.62 7.66 -0.26
N THR A 163 0.46 8.36 -0.54
CA THR A 163 1.83 8.05 -0.14
C THR A 163 2.27 8.96 0.98
N GLY A 164 3.23 8.49 1.77
CA GLY A 164 3.81 9.19 2.89
C GLY A 164 5.25 8.74 3.14
N TRP A 165 5.84 9.31 4.18
CA TRP A 165 7.20 9.03 4.57
C TRP A 165 7.22 8.16 5.81
N LEU A 166 8.17 7.24 5.88
CA LEU A 166 8.42 6.44 7.07
C LEU A 166 9.59 7.07 7.83
N PRO A 167 9.48 7.30 9.15
CA PRO A 167 10.63 7.69 9.97
C PRO A 167 11.74 6.65 9.86
N THR A 168 12.99 7.05 10.12
CA THR A 168 14.06 6.07 10.28
C THR A 168 13.73 5.11 11.42
N GLN A 169 14.33 3.93 11.41
CA GLN A 169 14.06 2.90 12.43
C GLN A 169 14.31 3.42 13.85
N GLU A 170 15.31 4.27 14.03
CA GLU A 170 15.68 4.89 15.31
C GLU A 170 14.64 5.93 15.77
N LYS A 171 14.03 6.63 14.82
CA LYS A 171 13.06 7.71 15.07
C LYS A 171 11.62 7.24 15.18
N LEU A 172 11.33 6.02 14.70
CA LEU A 172 9.98 5.47 14.68
C LEU A 172 9.30 5.42 16.07
N PRO A 173 9.96 4.95 17.16
CA PRO A 173 9.33 4.93 18.49
C PRO A 173 9.00 6.33 19.03
N GLU A 174 9.92 7.28 18.83
CA GLU A 174 9.75 8.69 19.23
C GLU A 174 8.55 9.31 18.49
N MET A 175 8.46 9.05 17.19
CA MET A 175 7.38 9.57 16.35
C MET A 175 6.01 8.99 16.75
N LEU A 176 5.94 7.68 17.04
CA LEU A 176 4.73 7.04 17.53
C LEU A 176 4.26 7.66 18.85
N ALA A 177 5.19 7.89 19.78
CA ALA A 177 4.87 8.52 21.06
C ALA A 177 4.33 9.94 20.87
N LEU A 178 4.96 10.74 19.99
CA LEU A 178 4.57 12.11 19.69
C LEU A 178 3.16 12.21 19.08
N LEU A 179 2.85 11.38 18.09
CA LEU A 179 1.53 11.36 17.45
C LEU A 179 0.44 10.89 18.42
N LYS A 180 0.73 9.93 19.30
CA LYS A 180 -0.20 9.48 20.35
C LYS A 180 -0.43 10.57 21.40
N SER A 181 0.61 11.25 21.87
CA SER A 181 0.49 12.28 22.91
C SER A 181 -0.22 13.54 22.44
N THR A 182 -0.26 13.79 21.13
CA THR A 182 -0.93 14.94 20.51
C THR A 182 -2.21 14.53 19.78
N TRP A 183 -2.72 13.32 20.02
CA TRP A 183 -3.87 12.76 19.31
C TRP A 183 -5.14 13.61 19.48
N ASP A 184 -5.38 14.15 20.68
CA ASP A 184 -6.57 14.93 21.00
C ASP A 184 -6.37 16.45 20.84
N ASP A 185 -5.23 16.88 20.30
CA ASP A 185 -5.00 18.29 20.02
C ASP A 185 -5.94 18.82 18.92
N SER A 186 -6.16 20.14 18.91
CA SER A 186 -6.96 20.79 17.87
C SER A 186 -6.36 20.57 16.49
N MET A 187 -7.19 20.55 15.45
CA MET A 187 -6.71 20.35 14.08
C MET A 187 -5.64 21.37 13.68
N GLN A 188 -5.72 22.62 14.16
CA GLN A 188 -4.70 23.64 13.92
C GLN A 188 -3.33 23.23 14.48
N LYS A 189 -3.28 22.69 15.70
CA LYS A 189 -2.04 22.18 16.30
C LYS A 189 -1.53 20.95 15.58
N LYS A 190 -2.42 20.03 15.17
CA LYS A 190 -2.07 18.85 14.39
C LYS A 190 -1.41 19.22 13.05
N LEU A 191 -2.00 20.18 12.32
CA LEU A 191 -1.44 20.68 11.07
C LEU A 191 -0.07 21.33 11.26
N ALA A 192 0.09 22.15 12.30
CA ALA A 192 1.37 22.76 12.64
C ALA A 192 2.44 21.72 13.01
N LEU A 193 2.06 20.66 13.74
CA LEU A 193 2.95 19.55 14.03
C LEU A 193 3.40 18.85 12.74
N LEU A 194 2.46 18.45 11.89
CA LEU A 194 2.76 17.79 10.62
C LEU A 194 3.64 18.65 9.72
N GLU A 195 3.39 19.96 9.63
CA GLU A 195 4.26 20.89 8.88
C GLU A 195 5.68 20.90 9.47
N SER A 196 5.81 20.94 10.79
CA SER A 196 7.11 20.96 11.46
C SER A 196 7.96 19.71 11.20
N LEU A 197 7.31 18.55 11.00
CA LEU A 197 8.00 17.30 10.66
C LEU A 197 8.65 17.39 9.27
N TYR A 198 7.98 18.06 8.31
CA TYR A 198 8.56 18.28 6.98
C TYR A 198 9.70 19.31 6.98
N THR A 199 9.75 20.22 7.95
CA THR A 199 10.88 21.15 8.10
C THR A 199 12.17 20.43 8.53
N LYS A 200 12.04 19.30 9.25
CA LYS A 200 13.16 18.47 9.73
C LYS A 200 13.27 17.14 8.97
N ALA A 201 12.69 17.09 7.77
CA ALA A 201 12.41 15.83 7.08
C ALA A 201 13.64 14.97 6.81
N THR A 202 14.79 15.59 6.52
CA THR A 202 16.05 14.89 6.24
C THR A 202 16.60 14.12 7.44
N ASP A 203 16.26 14.56 8.66
CA ASP A 203 16.75 13.97 9.91
C ASP A 203 15.75 12.97 10.50
N VAL A 204 14.52 12.97 9.98
CA VAL A 204 13.40 12.20 10.51
C VAL A 204 13.09 11.00 9.61
N TYR A 205 13.07 11.20 8.29
CA TYR A 205 12.51 10.22 7.36
C TYR A 205 13.57 9.40 6.65
N ASP A 206 13.25 8.11 6.48
CA ASP A 206 14.03 7.19 5.68
C ASP A 206 13.87 7.52 4.19
N ARG A 207 14.99 7.93 3.57
CA ARG A 207 15.03 8.32 2.15
C ARG A 207 15.03 7.15 1.19
N THR A 208 15.03 5.92 1.66
CA THR A 208 15.08 4.72 0.83
C THR A 208 13.71 4.12 0.55
N LYS A 209 12.64 4.71 1.12
CA LYS A 209 11.29 4.13 1.11
C LYS A 209 10.21 5.21 0.96
N GLN A 210 9.07 4.81 0.43
CA GLN A 210 7.79 5.52 0.61
C GLN A 210 6.81 4.57 1.30
N ALA A 211 5.84 5.11 2.03
CA ALA A 211 4.81 4.33 2.71
C ALA A 211 3.42 4.64 2.16
N SER A 212 2.48 3.71 2.28
CA SER A 212 1.09 3.84 1.84
C SER A 212 0.19 2.91 2.64
N LEU A 213 -1.13 3.06 2.49
CA LEU A 213 -2.11 2.11 2.96
C LEU A 213 -2.79 1.38 1.79
N GLU A 214 -3.07 0.10 2.00
CA GLU A 214 -4.01 -0.68 1.20
C GLU A 214 -5.35 -0.74 1.97
N LEU A 215 -6.19 0.30 1.74
CA LEU A 215 -7.36 0.62 2.56
C LEU A 215 -8.56 -0.32 2.35
N TYR A 216 -8.73 -0.81 1.12
CA TYR A 216 -9.99 -1.45 0.73
C TYR A 216 -9.91 -2.97 0.77
N SER A 217 -8.71 -3.54 0.67
CA SER A 217 -8.54 -4.99 0.62
C SER A 217 -8.94 -5.66 1.94
N GLN A 218 -9.80 -6.66 1.83
CA GLN A 218 -10.44 -7.45 2.88
C GLN A 218 -10.71 -8.87 2.37
N PRO A 219 -10.97 -9.85 3.25
CA PRO A 219 -11.26 -11.21 2.81
C PRO A 219 -12.42 -11.32 1.83
N ASN A 220 -13.39 -10.40 1.85
CA ASN A 220 -14.55 -10.40 0.94
C ASN A 220 -14.45 -9.39 -0.21
N PHE A 221 -13.33 -8.67 -0.32
CA PHE A 221 -13.07 -7.72 -1.41
C PHE A 221 -11.56 -7.52 -1.57
N GLU A 222 -11.00 -7.92 -2.70
CA GLU A 222 -9.57 -7.77 -2.99
C GLU A 222 -9.40 -6.67 -4.03
N THR A 223 -8.57 -5.66 -3.73
CA THR A 223 -8.18 -4.72 -4.79
C THR A 223 -7.27 -5.41 -5.78
N HIS A 224 -7.26 -4.93 -7.02
CA HIS A 224 -6.34 -5.45 -8.03
C HIS A 224 -4.87 -5.20 -7.66
N SER A 225 -4.56 -4.05 -7.01
CA SER A 225 -3.23 -3.76 -6.49
C SER A 225 -2.77 -4.75 -5.42
N PHE A 226 -3.65 -5.14 -4.49
CA PHE A 226 -3.35 -6.19 -3.52
C PHE A 226 -3.02 -7.52 -4.21
N LEU A 227 -3.88 -7.98 -5.13
CA LEU A 227 -3.67 -9.24 -5.84
C LEU A 227 -2.37 -9.26 -6.66
N ASN A 228 -2.08 -8.16 -7.36
CA ASN A 228 -0.83 -7.99 -8.09
C ASN A 228 0.36 -8.11 -7.13
N GLN A 229 0.40 -7.28 -6.07
CA GLN A 229 1.52 -7.21 -5.13
C GLN A 229 1.72 -8.50 -4.30
N MET A 230 0.68 -9.32 -4.13
CA MET A 230 0.80 -10.65 -3.51
C MET A 230 1.53 -11.68 -4.37
N VAL A 231 1.62 -11.48 -5.70
CA VAL A 231 2.29 -12.40 -6.63
C VAL A 231 3.58 -11.82 -7.17
N ASP A 232 3.57 -10.54 -7.50
CA ASP A 232 4.69 -9.79 -8.02
C ASP A 232 4.80 -8.45 -7.27
N PRO A 233 5.79 -8.30 -6.38
CA PRO A 233 5.94 -7.08 -5.60
C PRO A 233 6.60 -5.94 -6.41
N GLY A 234 7.01 -6.18 -7.67
CA GLY A 234 7.58 -5.15 -8.53
C GLY A 234 6.53 -4.12 -8.92
N VAL A 235 6.76 -2.85 -8.57
CA VAL A 235 5.83 -1.75 -8.90
C VAL A 235 6.55 -0.51 -9.42
N ALA A 236 5.81 0.29 -10.17
CA ALA A 236 6.19 1.68 -10.47
C ALA A 236 5.27 2.64 -9.71
N VAL A 237 5.86 3.54 -8.92
CA VAL A 237 5.16 4.61 -8.19
C VAL A 237 5.42 5.92 -8.94
N VAL A 238 4.40 6.44 -9.60
CA VAL A 238 4.50 7.61 -10.48
C VAL A 238 3.80 8.82 -9.85
N TYR A 239 4.51 9.92 -9.77
CA TYR A 239 4.01 11.22 -9.35
C TYR A 239 3.89 12.14 -10.56
N LEU A 240 2.72 12.75 -10.73
CA LEU A 240 2.48 13.77 -11.76
C LEU A 240 2.12 15.10 -11.09
N ASP A 241 3.03 16.07 -11.14
CA ASP A 241 2.87 17.37 -10.47
C ASP A 241 3.65 18.50 -11.16
N LEU A 242 3.10 19.09 -12.22
CA LEU A 242 3.86 20.05 -13.05
C LEU A 242 4.44 21.23 -12.23
N PRO A 243 5.73 21.57 -12.40
CA PRO A 243 6.67 21.06 -13.41
C PRO A 243 7.47 19.80 -13.00
N LYS A 244 7.20 19.23 -11.82
CA LYS A 244 7.92 18.08 -11.24
C LYS A 244 7.16 16.76 -11.46
N SER A 245 7.85 15.78 -12.02
CA SER A 245 7.27 14.46 -12.21
C SER A 245 8.38 13.46 -11.95
N TYR A 246 8.06 12.43 -11.16
CA TYR A 246 9.01 11.37 -10.84
C TYR A 246 8.35 10.01 -10.95
N GLU A 247 9.18 9.02 -11.24
CA GLU A 247 8.81 7.62 -11.22
C GLU A 247 9.81 6.85 -10.37
N LEU A 248 9.31 6.12 -9.39
CA LEU A 248 10.09 5.24 -8.52
C LEU A 248 9.82 3.80 -8.94
N ARG A 249 10.86 3.02 -9.21
CA ARG A 249 10.74 1.56 -9.30
C ARG A 249 11.02 0.99 -7.92
N CYS A 250 10.09 0.18 -7.43
CA CYS A 250 10.10 -0.28 -6.05
C CYS A 250 9.78 -1.78 -5.93
N VAL A 251 10.18 -2.35 -4.80
CA VAL A 251 9.62 -3.60 -4.28
C VAL A 251 8.58 -3.25 -3.21
N ALA A 252 7.33 -3.62 -3.43
CA ALA A 252 6.22 -3.37 -2.50
C ALA A 252 6.14 -4.47 -1.44
N GLN A 253 6.40 -4.10 -0.18
CA GLN A 253 6.19 -4.96 0.98
C GLN A 253 4.86 -4.62 1.65
N MET A 254 3.95 -5.59 1.76
CA MET A 254 2.65 -5.44 2.41
C MET A 254 2.65 -6.11 3.79
N LEU A 255 2.17 -5.38 4.79
CA LEU A 255 2.18 -5.77 6.19
C LEU A 255 0.75 -5.72 6.74
N HIS A 256 0.17 -6.89 7.01
CA HIS A 256 -1.15 -6.97 7.64
C HIS A 256 -1.02 -6.73 9.16
N PRO A 257 -1.83 -5.84 9.78
CA PRO A 257 -1.69 -5.50 11.21
C PRO A 257 -1.83 -6.71 12.17
N ASP A 258 -2.59 -7.72 11.75
CA ASP A 258 -2.83 -8.94 12.53
C ASP A 258 -1.96 -10.14 12.10
N ASP A 259 -0.96 -9.95 11.23
CA ASP A 259 -0.05 -11.04 10.87
C ASP A 259 0.86 -11.41 12.06
N PRO A 260 0.77 -12.64 12.60
CA PRO A 260 1.59 -13.07 13.73
C PRO A 260 3.08 -13.19 13.38
N GLY A 261 3.44 -13.21 12.09
CA GLY A 261 4.81 -13.28 11.60
C GLY A 261 5.56 -11.95 11.60
N LEU A 262 4.89 -10.82 11.86
CA LEU A 262 5.55 -9.52 11.87
C LEU A 262 6.58 -9.40 13.00
N SER A 263 7.76 -8.88 12.67
CA SER A 263 8.73 -8.40 13.64
C SER A 263 8.21 -7.19 14.43
N GLU A 264 8.83 -6.89 15.58
CA GLU A 264 8.47 -5.71 16.36
C GLU A 264 8.63 -4.40 15.57
N TYR A 265 9.64 -4.34 14.69
CA TYR A 265 9.80 -3.20 13.79
C TYR A 265 8.63 -3.09 12.81
N GLU A 266 8.24 -4.17 12.15
CA GLU A 266 7.13 -4.16 11.19
C GLU A 266 5.79 -3.81 11.85
N LYS A 267 5.54 -4.28 13.08
CA LYS A 267 4.37 -3.88 13.87
C LYS A 267 4.33 -2.37 14.11
N GLN A 268 5.47 -1.78 14.49
CA GLN A 268 5.58 -0.33 14.66
C GLN A 268 5.40 0.43 13.35
N VAL A 269 5.90 -0.12 12.23
CA VAL A 269 5.71 0.49 10.90
C VAL A 269 4.22 0.51 10.54
N VAL A 270 3.51 -0.61 10.64
CA VAL A 270 2.07 -0.66 10.36
C VAL A 270 1.29 0.25 11.29
N GLU A 271 1.64 0.29 12.58
CA GLU A 271 1.05 1.20 13.54
C GLU A 271 1.26 2.65 13.13
N TYR A 272 2.48 3.04 12.77
CA TYR A 272 2.80 4.41 12.39
C TYR A 272 2.05 4.85 11.14
N ILE A 273 2.04 4.02 10.08
CA ILE A 273 1.38 4.37 8.82
C ILE A 273 -0.12 4.59 9.04
N ASN A 274 -0.76 3.73 9.84
CA ASN A 274 -2.17 3.91 10.21
C ASN A 274 -2.36 5.14 11.10
N LEU A 275 -1.50 5.33 12.09
CA LEU A 275 -1.60 6.43 13.04
C LEU A 275 -1.47 7.78 12.34
N VAL A 276 -0.50 7.98 11.45
CA VAL A 276 -0.32 9.27 10.75
C VAL A 276 -1.47 9.57 9.79
N HIS A 277 -2.06 8.56 9.15
CA HIS A 277 -3.27 8.70 8.35
C HIS A 277 -4.46 9.13 9.21
N ASP A 278 -4.73 8.38 10.27
CA ASP A 278 -5.87 8.63 11.16
C ASP A 278 -5.67 9.92 12.00
N TYR A 279 -4.43 10.35 12.22
CA TYR A 279 -4.12 11.60 12.91
C TYR A 279 -4.75 12.81 12.21
N PHE A 280 -4.78 12.76 10.87
CA PHE A 280 -5.41 13.78 10.02
C PHE A 280 -6.91 13.49 9.77
N HIS A 281 -7.28 12.24 9.49
CA HIS A 281 -8.65 11.89 9.07
C HIS A 281 -9.62 11.52 10.22
N GLY A 282 -9.11 11.37 11.44
CA GLY A 282 -9.84 10.77 12.54
C GLY A 282 -9.68 9.24 12.56
N GLN A 283 -10.16 8.62 13.64
CA GLN A 283 -9.98 7.18 13.86
C GLN A 283 -10.67 6.33 12.78
N SER A 284 -9.90 5.50 12.09
CA SER A 284 -10.44 4.52 11.16
C SER A 284 -11.17 3.39 11.90
N PRO A 285 -12.23 2.78 11.32
CA PRO A 285 -12.96 1.66 11.94
C PRO A 285 -12.11 0.37 12.05
N ARG A 286 -10.94 0.36 11.42
CA ARG A 286 -9.97 -0.73 11.45
C ARG A 286 -8.58 -0.21 11.10
N LYS A 287 -7.55 -0.93 11.55
CA LYS A 287 -6.21 -0.80 10.98
C LYS A 287 -6.23 -1.38 9.57
N SER A 288 -5.69 -0.61 8.64
CA SER A 288 -5.48 -1.00 7.25
C SER A 288 -4.12 -1.66 7.07
N ILE A 289 -3.95 -2.34 5.95
CA ILE A 289 -2.68 -2.95 5.54
C ILE A 289 -1.66 -1.84 5.28
N GLY A 290 -0.51 -1.94 5.93
CA GLY A 290 0.63 -1.05 5.66
C GLY A 290 1.36 -1.50 4.40
N VAL A 291 1.76 -0.57 3.55
CA VAL A 291 2.57 -0.84 2.35
C VAL A 291 3.84 -0.02 2.41
N ILE A 292 4.99 -0.67 2.22
CA ILE A 292 6.30 -0.04 2.09
C ILE A 292 6.78 -0.23 0.66
N TYR A 293 7.08 0.85 -0.03
CA TYR A 293 7.72 0.84 -1.34
C TYR A 293 9.22 1.04 -1.17
N HIS A 294 9.98 -0.05 -1.19
CA HIS A 294 11.45 -0.01 -1.12
C HIS A 294 12.00 0.46 -2.46
N VAL A 295 12.64 1.63 -2.50
CA VAL A 295 13.06 2.28 -3.74
C VAL A 295 14.33 1.61 -4.28
N VAL A 296 14.26 1.08 -5.51
CA VAL A 296 15.42 0.43 -6.17
C VAL A 296 15.94 1.26 -7.35
N GLN A 297 15.08 2.06 -7.99
CA GLN A 297 15.48 3.01 -9.03
C GLN A 297 14.57 4.24 -9.00
N VAL A 298 15.11 5.37 -9.44
CA VAL A 298 14.42 6.65 -9.54
C VAL A 298 14.63 7.21 -10.94
N PHE A 299 13.55 7.67 -11.55
CA PHE A 299 13.50 8.31 -12.84
C PHE A 299 12.90 9.71 -12.70
N ASP A 300 13.54 10.71 -13.31
CA ASP A 300 12.98 12.06 -13.43
C ASP A 300 12.24 12.13 -14.77
N ASN A 301 10.91 12.16 -14.71
CA ASN A 301 10.03 12.32 -15.87
C ASN A 301 9.41 13.72 -15.94
N SER A 302 10.02 14.73 -15.29
CA SER A 302 9.64 16.13 -15.43
C SER A 302 9.59 16.55 -16.90
N PRO A 303 8.45 17.09 -17.37
CA PRO A 303 8.34 17.62 -18.73
C PRO A 303 9.40 18.68 -18.99
N GLY A 304 10.07 18.57 -20.15
CA GLY A 304 11.09 19.53 -20.58
C GLY A 304 12.47 19.40 -19.92
N ARG A 305 12.68 18.49 -18.94
CA ARG A 305 13.97 18.30 -18.27
C ARG A 305 14.64 16.97 -18.62
N MET A 306 14.21 15.88 -17.97
CA MET A 306 14.95 14.60 -17.97
C MET A 306 14.28 13.50 -18.82
N ARG A 307 13.11 13.74 -19.40
CA ARG A 307 12.42 12.84 -20.36
C ARG A 307 12.27 11.38 -19.87
N GLY A 308 12.18 11.15 -18.56
CA GLY A 308 12.07 9.81 -17.98
C GLY A 308 13.40 9.06 -17.89
N GLN A 309 14.52 9.78 -17.78
CA GLN A 309 15.83 9.16 -17.55
C GLN A 309 16.00 8.72 -16.10
N ARG A 310 16.71 7.60 -15.93
CA ARG A 310 17.11 7.11 -14.61
C ARG A 310 18.12 8.08 -13.99
N VAL A 311 17.79 8.59 -12.81
CA VAL A 311 18.66 9.48 -12.02
C VAL A 311 19.35 8.75 -10.89
N VAL A 312 18.76 7.67 -10.36
CA VAL A 312 19.37 6.82 -9.32
C VAL A 312 19.03 5.34 -9.58
N PRO A 313 20.01 4.42 -9.51
CA PRO A 313 21.44 4.69 -9.57
C PRO A 313 21.82 5.31 -10.93
N ALA A 314 22.92 6.06 -11.00
CA ALA A 314 23.40 6.60 -12.28
C ALA A 314 23.60 5.47 -13.31
N LEU A 315 23.36 5.77 -14.58
CA LEU A 315 23.78 4.87 -15.66
C LEU A 315 25.31 4.88 -15.76
N PRO A 316 25.95 3.74 -16.11
CA PRO A 316 27.39 3.66 -16.33
C PRO A 316 27.92 4.64 -17.37
#